data_AF-A0A1Q5R104-F1
#
_entry.id   AF-A0A1Q5R104-F1
#
_cell.length_a   1.000
_cell.length_b   1.000
_cell.length_c   1.000
_cell.angle_alpha   90.00
_cell.angle_beta   90.00
_cell.angle_gamma   90.00
#
_symmetry.space_group_name_H-M   'P 1'
#
loop_
_entity.id
_entity.type
_entity.pdbx_description
1 polymer ?
#
loop_
_entity_poly.entity_id
_entity_poly.type
_entity_poly.pdbx_seq_one_letter_code
_entity_poly.pdbx_strand_id
1 'polypeptide(L)'
;MSERVTTKEQFFKLLLAAFPAQPEPARFFWREDRHDDDYEFRQDLLRLAGRQWTEIKIGDWTMVGRIGHTRELLEPATFLYYLPLLMLGAIDDPGYLDWALEAIVPLGRDRQPKSKWWMELLETISPDQIGILHDFLAFVRKNLLPVQETFVVTQEEVLTSEAEAFWDKLRASTTARTKR
;
A
#
# COMPACT_ATOMS: atom_id res chain seq x y z
N MET A 1 2.58 -23.77 15.10
CA MET A 1 3.17 -22.87 14.09
C MET A 1 4.00 -21.85 14.85
N SER A 2 5.30 -21.78 14.60
CA SER A 2 6.19 -20.85 15.31
C SER A 2 5.92 -19.44 14.78
N GLU A 3 5.42 -18.55 15.64
CA GLU A 3 5.17 -17.15 15.32
C GLU A 3 6.52 -16.46 15.11
N ARG A 4 6.96 -16.33 13.85
CA ARG A 4 8.19 -15.59 13.54
C ARG A 4 7.88 -14.11 13.77
N VAL A 5 8.51 -13.53 14.78
CA VAL A 5 8.54 -12.07 14.93
C VAL A 5 9.41 -11.54 13.79
N THR A 6 8.79 -10.94 12.78
CA THR A 6 9.49 -10.27 11.70
C THR A 6 10.03 -8.95 12.25
N THR A 7 11.35 -8.85 12.42
CA THR A 7 12.02 -7.58 12.73
C THR A 7 11.93 -6.63 11.54
N LYS A 8 12.09 -5.31 11.76
CA LYS A 8 12.13 -4.31 10.67
C LYS A 8 13.13 -4.69 9.57
N GLU A 9 14.32 -5.16 9.93
CA GLU A 9 15.35 -5.58 8.96
C GLU A 9 14.92 -6.80 8.13
N GLN A 10 14.24 -7.75 8.76
CA GLN A 10 13.69 -8.92 8.05
C GLN A 10 12.56 -8.48 7.12
N PHE A 11 11.68 -7.58 7.57
CA PHE A 11 10.61 -7.04 6.73
C PHE A 11 11.15 -6.27 5.52
N PHE A 12 12.20 -5.46 5.72
CA PHE A 12 12.88 -4.77 4.63
C PHE A 12 13.44 -5.73 3.57
N LYS A 13 14.03 -6.85 3.99
CA LYS A 13 14.52 -7.89 3.06
C LYS A 13 13.39 -8.55 2.29
N LEU A 14 12.25 -8.80 2.94
CA LEU A 14 11.06 -9.34 2.30
C LEU A 14 10.51 -8.36 1.25
N LEU A 15 10.49 -7.06 1.56
CA LEU A 15 10.08 -6.03 0.62
C LEU A 15 10.95 -5.98 -0.62
N LEU A 16 12.27 -5.95 -0.47
CA LEU A 16 13.19 -5.94 -1.62
C LEU A 16 13.03 -7.16 -2.52
N ALA A 17 12.65 -8.31 -1.95
CA ALA A 17 12.41 -9.53 -2.72
C ALA A 17 11.09 -9.49 -3.52
N ALA A 18 10.02 -8.94 -2.95
CA ALA A 18 8.69 -8.91 -3.58
C ALA A 18 8.42 -7.63 -4.41
N PHE A 19 9.13 -6.55 -4.12
CA PHE A 19 8.99 -5.24 -4.76
C PHE A 19 10.36 -4.74 -5.20
N PRO A 20 10.82 -5.15 -6.38
CA PRO A 20 12.15 -4.80 -6.84
C PRO A 20 12.24 -3.29 -7.11
N ALA A 21 13.39 -2.69 -6.79
CA ALA A 21 13.67 -1.28 -7.06
C ALA A 21 14.03 -1.00 -8.54
N GLN A 22 14.13 -2.05 -9.37
CA GLN A 22 14.38 -2.00 -10.81
C GLN A 22 13.75 -3.21 -11.52
N PRO A 23 13.33 -3.09 -12.80
CA PRO A 23 13.30 -1.85 -13.58
C PRO A 23 12.22 -0.89 -13.08
N GLU A 24 12.38 0.39 -13.39
CA GLU A 24 11.32 1.36 -13.18
C GLU A 24 10.11 1.07 -14.09
N PRO A 25 8.88 1.36 -13.62
CA PRO A 25 7.67 1.24 -14.44
C PRO A 25 7.76 2.07 -15.71
N ALA A 26 7.28 1.51 -16.82
CA ALA A 26 7.32 2.17 -18.14
C ALA A 26 6.38 3.37 -18.25
N ARG A 27 5.29 3.40 -17.46
CA ARG A 27 4.28 4.46 -17.47
C ARG A 27 4.07 4.95 -16.06
N PHE A 28 4.17 6.24 -15.84
CA PHE A 28 4.01 6.81 -14.49
C PHE A 28 2.54 7.09 -14.15
N PHE A 29 1.79 7.71 -15.06
CA PHE A 29 0.38 8.03 -14.86
C PHE A 29 -0.55 7.02 -15.54
N TRP A 30 -1.65 6.67 -14.86
CA TRP A 30 -2.61 5.68 -15.37
C TRP A 30 -3.37 6.19 -16.61
N ARG A 31 -3.81 7.45 -16.58
CA ARG A 31 -4.52 8.13 -17.68
C ARG A 31 -3.79 9.42 -18.03
N GLU A 32 -3.08 9.45 -19.14
CA GLU A 32 -2.32 10.62 -19.58
C GLU A 32 -3.20 11.69 -20.25
N ASP A 33 -4.40 11.29 -20.69
CA ASP A 33 -5.32 12.05 -21.52
C ASP A 33 -6.41 12.83 -20.76
N ARG A 34 -6.46 12.70 -19.42
CA ARG A 34 -7.47 13.38 -18.62
C ARG A 34 -7.03 14.79 -18.22
N HIS A 35 -7.70 15.78 -18.81
CA HIS A 35 -7.72 17.19 -18.40
C HIS A 35 -8.62 17.40 -17.15
N ASP A 36 -8.48 16.56 -16.14
CA ASP A 36 -9.28 16.67 -14.91
C ASP A 36 -8.67 17.71 -13.95
N ASP A 37 -9.47 18.20 -13.00
CA ASP A 37 -9.13 19.15 -11.92
C ASP A 37 -7.97 18.68 -11.01
N ASP A 38 -7.45 17.47 -11.22
CA ASP A 38 -6.31 16.87 -10.50
C ASP A 38 -4.93 17.35 -11.02
N TYR A 39 -4.89 18.43 -11.81
CA TYR A 39 -3.65 18.93 -12.42
C TYR A 39 -2.57 19.27 -11.37
N GLU A 40 -2.97 19.81 -10.22
CA GLU A 40 -2.06 20.17 -9.13
C GLU A 40 -1.34 18.92 -8.57
N PHE A 41 -2.09 17.84 -8.28
CA PHE A 41 -1.52 16.59 -7.77
C PHE A 41 -0.57 15.92 -8.76
N ARG A 42 -0.82 16.03 -10.07
CA ARG A 42 0.07 15.47 -11.08
C ARG A 42 1.44 16.15 -11.07
N GLN A 43 1.48 17.47 -10.94
CA GLN A 43 2.74 18.21 -10.88
C GLN A 43 3.55 17.83 -9.64
N ASP A 44 2.89 17.62 -8.50
CA ASP A 44 3.58 17.18 -7.30
C ASP A 44 4.05 15.72 -7.38
N LEU A 45 3.25 14.84 -7.99
CA LEU A 45 3.63 13.44 -8.23
C LEU A 45 4.87 13.31 -9.13
N LEU A 46 5.10 14.25 -10.06
CA LEU A 46 6.31 14.27 -10.89
C LEU A 46 7.61 14.40 -10.07
N ARG A 47 7.55 14.85 -8.80
CA ARG A 47 8.72 14.86 -7.89
C ARG A 47 9.21 13.47 -7.52
N LEU A 48 8.37 12.45 -7.72
CA LEU A 48 8.69 11.06 -7.46
C LEU A 48 9.18 10.36 -8.73
N ALA A 49 8.75 10.81 -9.91
CA ALA A 49 9.08 10.19 -11.19
C ALA A 49 10.60 10.09 -11.42
N GLY A 50 11.07 8.92 -11.85
CA GLY A 50 12.49 8.66 -12.12
C GLY A 50 13.37 8.48 -10.87
N ARG A 51 12.78 8.38 -9.68
CA ARG A 51 13.50 8.15 -8.42
C ARG A 51 13.26 6.73 -7.92
N GLN A 52 14.28 6.13 -7.32
CA GLN A 52 14.10 4.83 -6.68
C GLN A 52 13.30 4.99 -5.40
N TRP A 53 12.36 4.08 -5.14
CA TRP A 53 11.54 4.16 -3.92
C TRP A 53 12.39 4.10 -2.64
N THR A 54 13.59 3.50 -2.71
CA THR A 54 14.58 3.46 -1.63
C THR A 54 15.26 4.80 -1.34
N GLU A 55 15.16 5.77 -2.26
CA GLU A 55 15.74 7.12 -2.15
C GLU A 55 14.70 8.18 -1.78
N ILE A 56 13.43 7.81 -1.74
CA ILE A 56 12.33 8.68 -1.39
C ILE A 56 12.04 8.50 0.10
N LYS A 57 11.59 9.56 0.76
CA LYS A 57 11.10 9.50 2.15
C LYS A 57 9.59 9.63 2.16
N ILE A 58 8.92 9.11 3.20
CA ILE A 58 7.47 9.28 3.34
C ILE A 58 7.06 10.77 3.33
N GLY A 59 7.92 11.64 3.87
CA GLY A 59 7.76 13.10 3.79
C GLY A 59 7.66 13.64 2.36
N ASP A 60 8.41 13.09 1.39
CA ASP A 60 8.29 13.48 -0.03
C ASP A 60 6.88 13.19 -0.56
N TRP A 61 6.26 12.08 -0.13
CA TRP A 61 4.90 11.72 -0.51
C TRP A 61 3.85 12.65 0.11
N THR A 62 4.07 13.07 1.35
CA THR A 62 3.13 13.98 2.03
C THR A 62 3.02 15.34 1.36
N MET A 63 4.05 15.75 0.62
CA MET A 63 4.07 16.98 -0.20
C MET A 63 3.26 16.88 -1.49
N VAL A 64 2.77 15.69 -1.85
CA VAL A 64 1.90 15.49 -3.01
C VAL A 64 0.43 15.69 -2.62
N GLY A 65 0.03 15.10 -1.50
CA GLY A 65 -1.37 15.07 -1.07
C GLY A 65 -1.75 13.69 -0.56
N ARG A 66 -2.96 13.59 0.01
CA ARG A 66 -3.42 12.37 0.69
C ARG A 66 -3.40 11.18 -0.27
N ILE A 67 -2.70 10.11 0.12
CA ILE A 67 -2.51 8.91 -0.71
C ILE A 67 -3.81 8.28 -1.20
N GLY A 68 -4.88 8.32 -0.38
CA GLY A 68 -6.20 7.84 -0.78
C GLY A 68 -6.74 8.51 -2.05
N HIS A 69 -6.37 9.77 -2.31
CA HIS A 69 -6.78 10.52 -3.50
C HIS A 69 -5.76 10.44 -4.64
N THR A 70 -4.46 10.36 -4.33
CA THR A 70 -3.41 10.47 -5.34
C THR A 70 -3.00 9.14 -5.97
N ARG A 71 -3.22 8.00 -5.29
CA ARG A 71 -2.81 6.68 -5.81
C ARG A 71 -3.46 6.32 -7.15
N GLU A 72 -4.72 6.71 -7.37
CA GLU A 72 -5.46 6.34 -8.59
C GLU A 72 -5.02 7.19 -9.81
N LEU A 73 -4.16 8.19 -9.59
CA LEU A 73 -3.48 8.93 -10.66
C LEU A 73 -2.28 8.16 -11.23
N LEU A 74 -1.63 7.35 -10.39
CA LEU A 74 -0.50 6.52 -10.78
C LEU A 74 -0.97 5.29 -11.54
N GLU A 75 -0.18 4.87 -12.52
CA GLU A 75 -0.35 3.56 -13.14
C GLU A 75 -0.21 2.45 -12.08
N PRO A 76 -1.01 1.36 -12.09
CA PRO A 76 -0.97 0.38 -11.00
C PRO A 76 0.40 -0.24 -10.72
N ALA A 77 1.21 -0.51 -11.75
CA ALA A 77 2.57 -1.01 -11.54
C ALA A 77 3.48 0.06 -10.90
N THR A 78 3.30 1.34 -11.28
CA THR A 78 3.95 2.47 -10.61
C THR A 78 3.54 2.63 -9.15
N PHE A 79 2.26 2.48 -8.84
CA PHE A 79 1.82 2.49 -7.44
C PHE A 79 2.48 1.34 -6.66
N LEU A 80 2.47 0.12 -7.19
CA LEU A 80 3.12 -1.04 -6.55
C LEU A 80 4.64 -0.84 -6.38
N TYR A 81 5.30 -0.18 -7.33
CA TYR A 81 6.72 0.15 -7.24
C TYR A 81 7.03 1.05 -6.03
N TYR A 82 6.17 2.03 -5.74
CA TYR A 82 6.35 2.92 -4.58
C TYR A 82 5.70 2.42 -3.29
N LEU A 83 4.85 1.40 -3.33
CA LEU A 83 4.17 0.91 -2.13
C LEU A 83 5.12 0.50 -0.97
N PRO A 84 6.31 -0.09 -1.20
CA PRO A 84 7.27 -0.38 -0.13
C PRO A 84 7.70 0.83 0.69
N LEU A 85 7.82 2.00 0.04
CA LEU A 85 8.17 3.25 0.71
C LEU A 85 7.12 3.61 1.76
N LEU A 86 5.82 3.46 1.44
CA LEU A 86 4.74 3.81 2.35
C LEU A 86 4.74 2.86 3.56
N MET A 87 4.91 1.56 3.33
CA MET A 87 4.96 0.56 4.40
C MET A 87 6.16 0.76 5.31
N LEU A 88 7.36 0.98 4.76
CA LEU A 88 8.56 1.25 5.56
C LEU A 88 8.50 2.60 6.26
N GLY A 89 7.99 3.62 5.58
CA GLY A 89 7.80 4.95 6.14
C GLY A 89 6.89 4.92 7.37
N ALA A 90 5.80 4.17 7.33
CA ALA A 90 4.91 3.97 8.47
C ALA A 90 5.53 3.12 9.61
N ILE A 91 6.46 2.22 9.30
CA ILE A 91 7.22 1.49 10.33
C ILE A 91 8.24 2.43 11.01
N ASP A 92 8.84 3.32 10.24
CA ASP A 92 9.90 4.23 10.69
C ASP A 92 9.33 5.43 11.46
N ASP A 93 8.17 5.90 11.02
CA ASP A 93 7.41 6.98 11.64
C ASP A 93 5.92 6.58 11.67
N PRO A 94 5.47 5.93 12.77
CA PRO A 94 4.09 5.49 12.94
C PRO A 94 3.04 6.60 12.86
N GLY A 95 3.45 7.87 12.92
CA GLY A 95 2.56 9.01 12.66
C GLY A 95 1.98 9.04 11.24
N TYR A 96 2.51 8.23 10.32
CA TYR A 96 2.01 8.04 8.96
C TYR A 96 1.37 6.67 8.72
N LEU A 97 1.01 5.92 9.77
CA LEU A 97 0.42 4.60 9.63
C LEU A 97 -0.90 4.62 8.86
N ASP A 98 -1.75 5.61 9.11
CA ASP A 98 -2.99 5.83 8.37
C ASP A 98 -2.74 6.02 6.86
N TRP A 99 -1.66 6.68 6.45
CA TRP A 99 -1.28 6.80 5.03
C TRP A 99 -1.00 5.43 4.42
N ALA A 100 -0.16 4.61 5.05
CA ALA A 100 0.16 3.29 4.52
C ALA A 100 -1.08 2.38 4.45
N LEU A 101 -1.94 2.43 5.47
CA LEU A 101 -3.17 1.64 5.50
C LEU A 101 -4.19 2.12 4.46
N GLU A 102 -4.38 3.44 4.33
CA GLU A 102 -5.26 4.01 3.31
C GLU A 102 -4.79 3.63 1.91
N ALA A 103 -3.49 3.55 1.67
CA ALA A 103 -2.92 3.16 0.38
C ALA A 103 -3.36 1.77 -0.09
N ILE A 104 -3.55 0.82 0.84
CA ILE A 104 -3.79 -0.59 0.53
C ILE A 104 -5.25 -1.03 0.72
N VAL A 105 -6.16 -0.11 1.01
CA VAL A 105 -7.59 -0.41 1.15
C VAL A 105 -8.44 0.46 0.21
N PRO A 106 -9.47 -0.08 -0.46
CA PRO A 106 -10.40 0.74 -1.23
C PRO A 106 -11.05 1.83 -0.37
N LEU A 107 -11.20 3.02 -0.93
CA LEU A 107 -11.96 4.09 -0.27
C LEU A 107 -13.46 3.82 -0.39
N GLY A 108 -14.22 4.40 0.53
CA GLY A 108 -15.68 4.34 0.55
C GLY A 108 -16.24 3.38 1.60
N ARG A 109 -17.54 3.51 1.86
CA ARG A 109 -18.24 2.89 2.99
C ARG A 109 -18.19 1.36 3.00
N ASP A 110 -18.16 0.72 1.84
CA ASP A 110 -18.20 -0.74 1.71
C ASP A 110 -16.84 -1.38 1.41
N ARG A 111 -15.77 -0.57 1.34
CA ARG A 111 -14.40 -1.00 1.06
C ARG A 111 -14.30 -1.93 -0.16
N GLN A 112 -15.17 -1.73 -1.16
CA GLN A 112 -15.17 -2.52 -2.37
C GLN A 112 -14.30 -1.87 -3.47
N PRO A 113 -13.49 -2.66 -4.20
CA PRO A 113 -12.67 -2.19 -5.31
C PRO A 113 -13.52 -1.92 -6.55
N LYS A 114 -14.31 -0.84 -6.55
CA LYS A 114 -15.28 -0.55 -7.63
C LYS A 114 -14.67 0.14 -8.84
N SER A 115 -13.54 0.84 -8.67
CA SER A 115 -12.93 1.61 -9.76
C SER A 115 -12.19 0.67 -10.72
N LYS A 116 -12.10 1.08 -12.00
CA LYS A 116 -11.31 0.33 -12.99
C LYS A 116 -9.83 0.28 -12.58
N TRP A 117 -9.33 1.30 -11.88
CA TRP A 117 -7.96 1.33 -11.37
C TRP A 117 -7.71 0.17 -10.40
N TRP A 118 -8.64 -0.04 -9.48
CA TRP A 118 -8.55 -1.16 -8.54
C TRP A 118 -8.59 -2.52 -9.24
N MET A 119 -9.41 -2.69 -10.27
CA MET A 119 -9.43 -3.94 -11.03
C MET A 119 -8.07 -4.21 -11.70
N GLU A 120 -7.48 -3.19 -12.34
CA GLU A 120 -6.17 -3.28 -12.97
C GLU A 120 -5.05 -3.53 -11.93
N LEU A 121 -5.13 -2.89 -10.76
CA LEU A 121 -4.21 -3.16 -9.64
C LEU A 121 -4.29 -4.62 -9.17
N LEU A 122 -5.50 -5.15 -8.99
CA LEU A 122 -5.72 -6.52 -8.56
C LEU A 122 -5.27 -7.55 -9.59
N GLU A 123 -5.27 -7.20 -10.87
CA GLU A 123 -4.68 -8.01 -11.95
C GLU A 123 -3.15 -7.89 -12.00
N THR A 124 -2.59 -6.76 -11.58
CA THR A 124 -1.15 -6.48 -11.60
C THR A 124 -0.41 -7.07 -10.39
N ILE A 125 -1.03 -7.06 -9.21
CA ILE A 125 -0.38 -7.48 -7.96
C ILE A 125 -0.12 -8.99 -7.93
N SER A 126 1.10 -9.38 -7.59
CA SER A 126 1.51 -10.77 -7.50
C SER A 126 1.08 -11.44 -6.18
N PRO A 127 0.98 -12.79 -6.13
CA PRO A 127 0.73 -13.52 -4.89
C PRO A 127 1.75 -13.24 -3.78
N ASP A 128 3.03 -13.08 -4.14
CA ASP A 128 4.10 -12.78 -3.18
C ASP A 128 3.92 -11.39 -2.57
N GLN A 129 3.59 -10.39 -3.38
CA GLN A 129 3.27 -9.04 -2.91
C GLN A 129 2.05 -9.04 -1.98
N ILE A 130 1.00 -9.79 -2.30
CA ILE A 130 -0.15 -9.97 -1.39
C ILE A 130 0.32 -10.60 -0.06
N GLY A 131 1.21 -11.59 -0.10
CA GLY A 131 1.83 -12.18 1.08
C GLY A 131 2.53 -11.14 1.96
N ILE A 132 3.28 -10.23 1.35
CA ILE A 132 3.96 -9.15 2.07
C ILE A 132 2.98 -8.14 2.67
N LEU A 133 1.84 -7.86 2.02
CA LEU A 133 0.80 -7.03 2.61
C LEU A 133 0.20 -7.66 3.87
N HIS A 134 0.05 -8.99 3.90
CA HIS A 134 -0.34 -9.71 5.11
C HIS A 134 0.72 -9.62 6.21
N ASP A 135 1.99 -9.80 5.86
CA ASP A 135 3.09 -9.67 6.81
C ASP A 135 3.20 -8.25 7.38
N PHE A 136 2.93 -7.23 6.56
CA PHE A 136 2.85 -5.82 6.97
C PHE A 136 1.73 -5.61 7.99
N LEU A 137 0.51 -6.05 7.69
CA LEU A 137 -0.63 -5.90 8.59
C LEU A 137 -0.43 -6.63 9.93
N ALA A 138 0.15 -7.83 9.88
CA ALA A 138 0.53 -8.56 11.09
C ALA A 138 1.60 -7.81 11.91
N PHE A 139 2.57 -7.18 11.24
CA PHE A 139 3.57 -6.33 11.91
C PHE A 139 2.93 -5.12 12.57
N VAL A 140 2.04 -4.41 11.87
CA VAL A 140 1.28 -3.25 12.40
C VAL A 140 0.51 -3.66 13.65
N ARG A 141 -0.26 -4.74 13.56
CA ARG A 141 -1.09 -5.26 14.67
C ARG A 141 -0.27 -5.55 15.91
N LYS A 142 0.91 -6.15 15.74
CA LYS A 142 1.75 -6.60 16.84
C LYS A 142 2.62 -5.50 17.45
N ASN A 143 3.08 -4.53 16.64
CA ASN A 143 4.14 -3.62 17.05
C ASN A 143 3.75 -2.14 17.04
N LEU A 144 2.78 -1.73 16.21
CA LEU A 144 2.49 -0.31 15.98
C LEU A 144 1.14 0.14 16.57
N LEU A 145 0.18 -0.77 16.70
CA LEU A 145 -1.07 -0.44 17.38
C LEU A 145 -0.87 -0.42 18.90
N PRO A 146 -1.50 0.53 19.61
CA PRO A 146 -1.40 0.60 21.06
C PRO A 146 -1.98 -0.66 21.69
N VAL A 147 -1.29 -1.19 22.70
CA VAL A 147 -1.85 -2.24 23.56
C VAL A 147 -2.99 -1.61 24.35
N GLN A 148 -4.23 -2.04 24.08
CA GLN A 148 -5.44 -1.43 24.60
C GLN A 148 -5.49 -1.52 26.15
N GLU A 149 -5.14 -0.43 26.83
CA GLU A 149 -5.53 -0.19 28.23
C GLU A 149 -6.91 0.51 28.32
N THR A 150 -7.44 0.98 27.18
CA THR A 150 -8.72 1.69 27.09
C THR A 150 -9.62 1.12 26.00
N PHE A 151 -10.94 1.27 26.14
CA PHE A 151 -11.97 0.78 25.21
C PHE A 151 -12.14 1.65 23.94
N VAL A 152 -11.18 2.51 23.61
CA VAL A 152 -11.28 3.42 22.46
C VAL A 152 -10.61 2.79 21.25
N VAL A 153 -11.41 2.41 20.26
CA VAL A 153 -10.91 1.92 18.97
C VAL A 153 -10.36 3.10 18.16
N THR A 154 -9.08 3.04 17.79
CA THR A 154 -8.44 4.11 16.99
C THR A 154 -8.75 3.97 15.50
N GLN A 155 -8.52 5.03 14.73
CA GLN A 155 -8.71 5.00 13.27
C GLN A 155 -7.77 3.98 12.61
N GLU A 156 -6.54 3.86 13.07
CA GLU A 156 -5.54 2.91 12.58
C GLU A 156 -5.96 1.47 12.86
N GLU A 157 -6.59 1.20 14.00
CA GLU A 157 -7.12 -0.12 14.31
C GLU A 157 -8.29 -0.51 13.39
N VAL A 158 -9.18 0.44 13.11
CA VAL A 158 -10.25 0.26 12.11
C VAL A 158 -9.66 -0.02 10.73
N LEU A 159 -8.76 0.84 10.26
CA LEU A 159 -8.14 0.72 8.94
C LEU A 159 -7.33 -0.58 8.80
N THR A 160 -6.61 -1.01 9.85
CA THR A 160 -5.89 -2.29 9.86
C THR A 160 -6.86 -3.45 9.69
N SER A 161 -7.96 -3.44 10.42
CA SER A 161 -8.98 -4.50 10.35
C SER A 161 -9.71 -4.53 9.00
N GLU A 162 -9.98 -3.37 8.41
CA GLU A 162 -10.56 -3.26 7.07
C GLU A 162 -9.59 -3.76 5.99
N ALA A 163 -8.31 -3.42 6.09
CA ALA A 163 -7.28 -3.88 5.19
C ALA A 163 -7.11 -5.41 5.26
N GLU A 164 -7.04 -5.98 6.47
CA GLU A 164 -6.98 -7.44 6.65
C GLU A 164 -8.19 -8.14 6.01
N ALA A 165 -9.41 -7.68 6.31
CA ALA A 165 -10.62 -8.25 5.74
C ALA A 165 -10.63 -8.20 4.19
N PHE A 166 -10.13 -7.10 3.61
CA PHE A 166 -10.01 -6.93 2.17
C PHE A 166 -9.02 -7.94 1.56
N TRP A 167 -7.81 -8.04 2.11
CA TRP A 167 -6.74 -8.88 1.56
C TRP A 167 -6.94 -10.38 1.85
N ASP A 168 -7.61 -10.74 2.95
CA ASP A 168 -8.00 -12.14 3.24
C ASP A 168 -9.01 -12.67 2.22
N LYS A 169 -10.02 -11.85 1.89
CA LYS A 169 -11.01 -12.20 0.86
C LYS A 169 -10.32 -12.46 -0.48
N LEU A 170 -9.34 -11.63 -0.84
CA LEU A 170 -8.57 -11.80 -2.07
C LEU A 170 -7.76 -13.10 -2.05
N ARG A 171 -7.02 -13.36 -0.97
CA ARG A 171 -6.22 -14.59 -0.79
C ARG A 171 -7.05 -15.87 -0.90
N ALA A 172 -8.24 -15.87 -0.29
CA ALA A 172 -9.18 -16.99 -0.37
C ALA A 172 -9.64 -17.24 -1.82
N SER A 173 -9.90 -16.16 -2.58
CA SER A 173 -10.33 -16.25 -3.98
C SER A 173 -9.25 -16.82 -4.91
N THR A 174 -7.98 -16.46 -4.70
CA THR A 174 -6.83 -16.97 -5.48
C THR A 174 -6.58 -18.45 -5.23
N THR A 175 -6.70 -18.88 -3.97
CA THR A 175 -6.54 -20.29 -3.58
C THR A 175 -7.62 -21.18 -4.20
N ALA A 176 -8.86 -20.69 -4.32
CA ALA A 176 -9.96 -21.43 -4.90
C ALA A 176 -9.81 -21.65 -6.42
N ARG A 177 -9.19 -20.71 -7.14
CA ARG A 177 -8.95 -20.82 -8.59
C ARG A 177 -7.89 -21.86 -8.95
N THR A 178 -6.88 -22.03 -8.11
CA THR A 178 -5.75 -22.97 -8.36
C THR A 178 -6.14 -24.44 -8.18
N LYS A 179 -7.29 -24.72 -7.54
CA LYS A 179 -7.77 -26.09 -7.27
C LYS A 179 -8.75 -26.63 -8.31
N ARG A 180 -9.08 -25.85 -9.35
CA ARG A 180 -9.96 -26.26 -10.45
C ARG A 180 -9.12 -26.60 -11.68
#